data_AF-A0A6N3BVN0-F1
#
_entry.id   AF-A0A6N3BVN0-F1
#
_cell.length_a   1.000
_cell.length_b   1.000
_cell.length_c   1.000
_cell.angle_alpha   90.00
_cell.angle_beta   90.00
_cell.angle_gamma   90.00
#
_symmetry.space_group_name_H-M   'P 1'
#
loop_
_entity.id
_entity.type
_entity.pdbx_description
1 polymer ?
#
loop_
_entity_poly.entity_id
_entity_poly.type
_entity_poly.pdbx_seq_one_letter_code
_entity_poly.pdbx_strand_id
1 'polypeptide(L)' 'MEFFTQAVNVLKVLVTAIGAGLGSWGVINLMEGYGNDNRATRS' A
#
# COMPACT_ATOMS: atom_id res chain seq x y z
N MET A 1 -5.05 -32.33 -2.39
CA MET A 1 -5.26 -30.87 -2.58
C MET A 1 -4.71 -30.00 -1.45
N GLU A 2 -4.41 -30.57 -0.28
CA GLU A 2 -3.95 -29.83 0.92
C GLU A 2 -2.69 -28.98 0.71
N PHE A 3 -1.67 -29.52 0.03
CA PHE A 3 -0.44 -28.79 -0.28
C PHE A 3 -0.71 -27.48 -1.05
N PHE A 4 -1.54 -27.53 -2.08
CA PHE A 4 -1.88 -26.36 -2.88
C PHE A 4 -2.69 -25.35 -2.06
N THR A 5 -3.59 -25.80 -1.20
CA THR A 5 -4.34 -24.93 -0.28
C THR A 5 -3.41 -24.19 0.68
N GLN A 6 -2.42 -24.88 1.24
CA GLN A 6 -1.42 -24.27 2.13
C GLN A 6 -0.57 -23.23 1.39
N ALA A 7 -0.10 -23.56 0.19
CA ALA A 7 0.68 -22.64 -0.64
C ALA A 7 -0.09 -21.36 -0.98
N VAL A 8 -1.37 -21.48 -1.34
CA VAL A 8 -2.24 -20.32 -1.60
C VAL A 8 -2.46 -19.49 -0.34
N ASN A 9 -2.62 -20.11 0.83
CA ASN A 9 -2.77 -19.38 2.09
C ASN A 9 -1.53 -18.56 2.43
N VAL A 10 -0.33 -19.12 2.26
CA VAL A 10 0.92 -18.39 2.47
C VAL A 10 1.03 -17.22 1.48
N LEU A 11 0.76 -17.46 0.20
CA LEU A 11 0.79 -16.41 -0.82
C LEU A 11 -0.19 -15.28 -0.49
N LYS A 12 -1.40 -15.61 -0.04
CA LYS A 12 -2.41 -14.64 0.35
C LYS A 12 -1.92 -13.72 1.46
N VAL A 13 -1.31 -14.28 2.51
CA VAL A 13 -0.74 -13.49 3.62
C VAL A 13 0.32 -12.51 3.11
N LEU A 14 1.24 -13.00 2.27
CA LEU A 14 2.31 -12.17 1.72
C LEU A 14 1.76 -11.02 0.86
N VAL A 15 0.81 -11.32 -0.04
CA VAL A 15 0.20 -10.30 -0.92
C VAL A 15 -0.58 -9.26 -0.11
N THR A 16 -1.35 -9.69 0.89
CA THR A 16 -2.09 -8.76 1.76
C THR A 16 -1.15 -7.87 2.56
N ALA A 17 -0.07 -8.42 3.13
CA ALA A 17 0.90 -7.63 3.90
C ALA A 17 1.63 -6.60 3.03
N ILE A 18 2.08 -7.00 1.82
CA ILE A 18 2.74 -6.10 0.88
C ILE A 18 1.76 -5.02 0.39
N GLY A 19 0.54 -5.42 0.02
CA GLY A 19 -0.49 -4.48 -0.42
C GLY A 19 -0.86 -3.45 0.65
N ALA A 20 -0.97 -3.87 1.91
CA ALA A 20 -1.20 -2.96 3.03
C ALA A 20 -0.03 -1.99 3.24
N GLY A 21 1.22 -2.49 3.15
CA GLY A 21 2.42 -1.66 3.27
C GLY A 21 2.53 -0.61 2.16
N LEU A 22 2.39 -1.03 0.89
CA LEU A 22 2.42 -0.13 -0.26
C LEU A 22 1.23 0.84 -0.28
N GLY A 23 0.05 0.39 0.12
CA GLY A 23 -1.12 1.25 0.25
C GLY A 23 -0.92 2.35 1.29
N SER A 24 -0.42 1.99 2.47
CA SER A 24 -0.10 2.96 3.53
C SER A 24 0.99 3.94 3.11
N TRP A 25 2.04 3.44 2.43
CA TRP A 25 3.07 4.28 1.84
C TRP A 25 2.48 5.28 0.85
N GLY A 26 1.65 4.81 -0.10
CA GLY A 26 1.03 5.67 -1.11
C GLY A 26 0.17 6.78 -0.50
N VAL A 27 -0.57 6.49 0.58
CA VAL A 27 -1.32 7.49 1.34
C VAL A 27 -0.39 8.54 1.95
N ILE A 28 0.71 8.13 2.57
CA ILE A 28 1.70 9.06 3.15
C ILE A 28 2.28 9.98 2.07
N ASN A 29 2.73 9.42 0.94
CA ASN A 29 3.27 10.22 -0.16
C ASN A 29 2.25 11.25 -0.69
N LEU A 30 0.97 10.85 -0.79
CA LEU A 30 -0.10 11.77 -1.22
C LEU A 30 -0.27 12.91 -0.22
N MET A 31 -0.22 12.62 1.09
CA MET A 31 -0.33 13.62 2.14
C MET A 31 0.90 14.54 2.22
N GLU A 32 2.11 14.01 1.98
CA GLU A 32 3.36 14.80 1.90
C GLU A 32 3.34 15.77 0.70
N GLY A 33 2.87 15.30 -0.47
CA GLY A 33 2.74 16.14 -1.67
C GLY A 33 1.60 17.16 -1.59
N TYR A 34 0.55 16.90 -0.80
CA TYR A 34 -0.67 17.72 -0.76
C TYR A 34 -0.41 19.21 -0.45
N GLY A 35 0.49 19.51 0.49
CA GLY A 35 0.83 20.90 0.84
C GLY A 35 1.66 21.62 -0.22
N ASN A 36 2.62 20.91 -0.81
CA ASN A 36 3.55 21.43 -1.82
C ASN A 36 2.89 21.63 -3.20
N ASP A 37 1.93 20.76 -3.54
CA ASP A 37 1.25 20.75 -4.84
C ASP A 37 -0.04 21.59 -4.84
N ASN A 38 -0.51 22.00 -3.66
CA ASN A 38 -1.60 22.96 -3.57
C ASN A 38 -1.12 24.35 -4.05
N ARG A 39 -1.62 24.77 -5.22
CA ARG A 39 -1.33 26.08 -5.82
C ARG A 39 -1.72 27.25 -4.91
N ALA A 40 -2.69 27.06 -4.01
CA ALA A 40 -3.10 28.09 -3.05
C ALA A 40 -2.11 28.29 -1.89
N THR A 41 -1.19 27.34 -1.64
CA THR A 41 -0.10 27.49 -0.64
C THR A 41 1.15 28.13 -1.22
N ARG A 42 1.25 28.30 -2.54
CA ARG A 42 2.35 29.01 -3.19
C ARG A 42 1.96 30.48 -3.32
N SER A 43 2.60 31.34 -2.53
CA SER A 43 2.49 32.81 -2.59
C SER A 43 3.00 33.38 -3.90
#